data_AF-A0A924RHT9-F1
#
_entry.id   AF-A0A924RHT9-F1
#
_cell.length_a   1.000
_cell.length_b   1.000
_cell.length_c   1.000
_cell.angle_alpha   90.00
_cell.angle_beta   90.00
_cell.angle_gamma   90.00
#
_symmetry.space_group_name_H-M   'P 1'
#
loop_
_entity.id
_entity.type
_entity.pdbx_description
1 polymer ?
#
loop_
_entity_poly.entity_id
_entity_poly.type
_entity_poly.pdbx_seq_one_letter_code
_entity_poly.pdbx_strand_id
1 'polypeptide(L)' 'MTTILLLGSGELGREVAIEAARLGVRVVAADSYDGAPAMQVTPYRRVLAMTDPAALR' A
#
# COMPACT_ATOMS: atom_id res chain seq x y z
N MET A 1 -17.29 2.41 0.19
CA MET A 1 -16.01 3.15 0.30
C MET A 1 -14.99 2.48 -0.60
N THR A 2 -14.40 3.22 -1.53
CA THR A 2 -13.38 2.69 -2.44
C THR A 2 -12.12 2.33 -1.67
N THR A 3 -11.52 1.18 -1.97
CA THR A 3 -10.24 0.74 -1.38
C THR A 3 -9.29 0.35 -2.50
N ILE A 4 -8.03 0.78 -2.40
CA ILE A 4 -6.95 0.32 -3.26
C ILE A 4 -5.91 -0.45 -2.46
N LEU A 5 -5.29 -1.43 -3.11
CA LEU A 5 -4.09 -2.11 -2.64
C LEU A 5 -2.92 -1.63 -3.50
N LEU A 6 -1.90 -1.03 -2.87
CA LEU A 6 -0.66 -0.66 -3.53
C LEU A 6 0.32 -1.83 -3.43
N LEU A 7 0.60 -2.48 -4.57
CA LEU A 7 1.64 -3.50 -4.68
C LEU A 7 2.96 -2.81 -5.05
N GLY A 8 3.78 -2.55 -4.04
CA GLY A 8 4.96 -1.70 -4.12
C GLY A 8 4.67 -0.39 -3.40
N SER A 9 5.34 -0.19 -2.28
CA SER A 9 5.09 0.89 -1.32
C SER A 9 6.31 1.81 -1.14
N GLY A 10 7.12 1.96 -2.19
CA GLY A 10 8.22 2.92 -2.27
C GLY A 10 7.77 4.39 -2.33
N GLU A 11 8.70 5.29 -2.65
CA GLU A 11 8.43 6.75 -2.65
C GLU A 11 7.28 7.15 -3.59
N LEU A 12 7.18 6.54 -4.78
CA LEU A 12 6.06 6.79 -5.68
C LEU A 12 4.72 6.32 -5.09
N GLY A 13 4.72 5.18 -4.41
CA GLY A 13 3.53 4.65 -3.74
C GLY A 13 3.06 5.55 -2.60
N ARG A 14 3.99 6.24 -1.92
CA ARG A 14 3.68 7.20 -0.85
C ARG A 14 2.88 8.39 -1.38
N GLU A 15 3.33 9.00 -2.48
CA GLU A 15 2.62 10.13 -3.09
C GLU A 15 1.23 9.71 -3.61
N VAL A 16 1.13 8.54 -4.25
CA VAL A 16 -0.17 7.97 -4.67
C VAL A 16 -1.09 7.73 -3.47
N ALA A 17 -0.56 7.21 -2.36
CA ALA A 17 -1.32 6.96 -1.15
C ALA A 17 -1.88 8.27 -0.54
N ILE A 18 -1.06 9.34 -0.53
CA ILE A 18 -1.47 10.66 -0.03
C ILE A 18 -2.60 11.24 -0.88
N GLU A 19 -2.49 11.21 -2.21
CA GLU A 19 -3.55 11.73 -3.08
C GLU A 19 -4.82 10.88 -3.03
N ALA A 20 -4.71 9.55 -2.96
CA ALA A 20 -5.86 8.67 -2.77
C ALA A 20 -6.58 8.97 -1.45
N ALA A 21 -5.85 9.19 -0.36
CA ALA A 21 -6.43 9.57 0.93
C ALA A 21 -7.16 10.93 0.86
N ARG A 22 -6.60 11.92 0.14
CA ARG A 22 -7.25 13.22 -0.11
C ARG A 22 -8.57 13.09 -0.87
N LEU A 23 -8.70 12.07 -1.71
CA LEU A 23 -9.94 11.72 -2.41
C LEU A 23 -10.89 10.83 -1.59
N GLY A 24 -10.58 10.56 -0.31
CA GLY A 24 -11.39 9.70 0.56
C GLY A 24 -11.29 8.20 0.27
N VAL A 25 -10.27 7.78 -0.48
CA VAL A 25 -10.01 6.37 -0.80
C VAL A 25 -9.18 5.73 0.31
N ARG A 26 -9.59 4.55 0.78
CA ARG A 26 -8.78 3.77 1.72
C ARG A 26 -7.60 3.11 0.99
N VAL A 27 -6.40 3.29 1.51
CA VAL A 27 -5.17 2.72 0.93
C VAL A 27 -4.64 1.60 1.82
N VAL A 28 -4.41 0.43 1.25
CA VAL A 28 -3.64 -0.66 1.85
C VAL A 28 -2.28 -0.71 1.17
N ALA A 29 -1.20 -0.52 1.91
CA ALA A 29 0.17 -0.54 1.39
C ALA A 29 0.79 -1.93 1.54
N ALA A 30 1.17 -2.57 0.44
CA ALA A 30 1.89 -3.83 0.44
C ALA A 30 3.31 -3.69 -0.13
N ASP A 31 4.27 -4.34 0.51
CA ASP A 31 5.65 -4.43 0.05
C ASP A 31 6.31 -5.71 0.58
N SER A 32 7.51 -6.03 0.10
CA SER A 32 8.27 -7.21 0.53
C SER A 32 9.00 -7.04 1.86
N TYR A 33 8.95 -5.84 2.45
CA TYR A 33 9.58 -5.51 3.73
C TYR A 33 8.71 -4.54 4.53
N ASP A 34 8.89 -4.51 5.84
CA ASP A 34 8.15 -3.58 6.71
C ASP A 34 8.73 -2.16 6.65
N GLY A 35 7.89 -1.16 6.89
CA GLY A 35 8.33 0.24 7.01
C GLY A 35 8.59 0.95 5.69
N ALA A 36 8.16 0.37 4.56
CA ALA A 36 8.24 1.01 3.25
C ALA A 36 7.54 2.41 3.25
N PRO A 37 7.99 3.38 2.44
CA PRO A 37 7.50 4.77 2.47
C PRO A 37 5.98 4.95 2.51
N ALA A 38 5.22 4.23 1.67
CA ALA A 38 3.76 4.33 1.65
C ALA A 38 3.09 3.75 2.90
N MET A 39 3.74 2.82 3.61
CA MET A 39 3.23 2.28 4.87
C MET A 39 3.27 3.30 6.02
N GLN A 40 4.02 4.39 5.89
CA GLN A 40 4.11 5.43 6.92
C GLN A 40 2.93 6.42 6.86
N VAL A 41 2.20 6.44 5.74
CA VAL A 41 1.08 7.37 5.52
C VAL A 41 -0.30 6.69 5.61
N THR A 42 -0.36 5.37 5.78
CA THR A 42 -1.59 4.61 6.04
C THR A 42 -1.37 3.58 7.14
N PRO A 43 -2.33 3.39 8.07
CA PRO A 43 -2.23 2.33 9.08
C PRO A 43 -2.48 0.93 8.50
N TYR A 44 -3.04 0.84 7.29
CA TYR A 44 -3.33 -0.44 6.65
C TYR A 44 -2.14 -0.89 5.81
N ARG A 45 -1.38 -1.85 6.30
CA ARG A 45 -0.19 -2.37 5.62
C ARG A 45 -0.09 -3.89 5.66
N ARG A 46 0.57 -4.48 4.66
CA ARG A 46 0.83 -5.92 4.55
C ARG A 46 2.27 -6.12 4.09
N VAL A 47 3.00 -7.01 4.77
CA VAL A 47 4.33 -7.44 4.34
C VAL A 47 4.17 -8.80 3.68
N LEU A 48 4.41 -8.89 2.37
CA LEU A 48 4.29 -10.13 1.60
C LEU A 48 5.19 -10.15 0.37
N ALA A 49 5.51 -11.34 -0.12
CA ALA A 49 6.10 -11.50 -1.44
C ALA A 49 5.04 -11.21 -2.51
N MET A 50 5.12 -10.04 -3.16
CA MET A 50 4.13 -9.61 -4.16
C MET A 50 4.18 -10.41 -5.47
N THR A 51 5.18 -11.28 -5.62
CA THR A 51 5.30 -12.26 -6.70
C THR A 51 4.66 -13.61 -6.36
N ASP A 52 4.20 -13.81 -5.11
CA ASP A 52 3.50 -15.02 -4.69
C ASP A 52 1.97 -14.86 -4.88
N PRO A 53 1.36 -15.59 -5.83
CA PRO A 53 -0.08 -15.51 -6.07
C PRO A 53 -0.93 -15.99 -4.90
N ALA A 54 -0.39 -16.87 -4.04
CA ALA A 54 -1.12 -17.36 -2.86
C ALA A 54 -1.19 -16.27 -1.78
N ALA A 55 -0.13 -15.48 -1.62
CA ALA A 55 -0.09 -14.36 -0.68
C ALA A 55 -0.98 -13.17 -1.11
N LEU A 56 -1.35 -13.08 -2.39
CA LEU A 56 -2.21 -12.04 -2.96
C LEU A 56 -3.71 -12.36 -2.97
N ARG A 57 -4.10 -13.57 -2.59
CA ARG A 57 -5.52 -13.99 -2.47
C ARG A 57 -6.11 -13.59 -1.13
#